data_AF-A0A5E6VLE0-F1
#
_entry.id   AF-A0A5E6VLE0-F1
#
_cell.length_a   1.000
_cell.length_b   1.000
_cell.length_c   1.000
_cell.angle_alpha   90.00
_cell.angle_beta   90.00
_cell.angle_gamma   90.00
#
_symmetry.space_group_name_H-M   'P 1'
#
loop_
_entity.id
_entity.type
_entity.pdbx_description
1 polymer ?
#
loop_
_entity_poly.entity_id
_entity_poly.type
_entity_poly.pdbx_seq_one_letter_code
_entity_poly.pdbx_strand_id
1 'polypeptide(L)'
;MLFPSSLVLATHDVAVTAPGGISEVLQSLLLSVVDNPVSALMNANFIGILAWAIGMGIAIRHAGATTREVLGDLSNGVTLIVRLVIRFAPLGIFGLVASTLATSGFGALLGYAHLLAVLLGCMLFVALVMNPMIVFWKLRRNPYPLVIMCLRESGITAFFTRSSAANIPVNLELSKRLGLHEDTYSVSIPLGATINMAGAAITITVLTLAAVHTLGIAVDIPTAILLSVVAAICACGASGVAGGSLLLIPLACSLFGIPSEIAMQVVAVGFIIGVLQDSAETALNSSTDVLFTAAACLGEEEKAERLA
;
A
#
# COMPACT_ATOMS: atom_id res chain seq x y z
N MET A 1 13.48 -3.02 16.66
CA MET A 1 13.41 -3.02 15.18
C MET A 1 14.82 -3.02 14.63
N LEU A 2 15.10 -3.71 13.50
CA LEU A 2 16.45 -3.83 12.93
C LEU A 2 16.95 -2.54 12.26
N PHE A 3 16.05 -1.70 11.74
CA PHE A 3 16.35 -0.44 11.08
C PHE A 3 15.48 0.69 11.67
N PRO A 4 15.82 1.21 12.86
CA PRO A 4 15.02 2.26 13.51
C PRO A 4 15.01 3.53 12.68
N SER A 5 13.82 3.98 12.26
CA SER A 5 13.63 5.22 11.50
C SER A 5 12.86 6.22 12.34
N SER A 6 13.40 7.43 12.47
CA SER A 6 12.78 8.52 13.22
C SER A 6 12.22 9.58 12.27
N LEU A 7 11.05 10.11 12.62
CA LEU A 7 10.35 11.18 11.91
C LEU A 7 10.48 12.48 12.71
N VAL A 8 10.38 13.63 12.02
CA VAL A 8 10.21 14.91 12.71
C VAL A 8 8.71 15.14 12.85
N LEU A 9 8.19 14.97 14.06
CA LEU A 9 6.78 15.14 14.39
C LEU A 9 6.63 16.29 15.40
N ALA A 10 5.71 17.21 15.14
CA ALA A 10 5.27 18.22 16.08
C ALA A 10 4.25 17.60 17.05
N THR A 11 4.71 17.26 18.26
CA THR A 11 3.89 16.73 19.35
C THR A 11 3.51 17.87 20.30
N HIS A 12 2.48 18.64 19.97
CA HIS A 12 1.95 19.66 20.89
C HIS A 12 1.10 18.99 21.98
N ASP A 13 1.67 18.75 23.18
CA ASP A 13 0.96 18.29 24.41
C ASP A 13 -0.06 17.14 24.24
N VAL A 14 0.08 16.33 23.19
CA VAL A 14 -0.73 15.13 22.99
C VAL A 14 -0.11 14.03 23.85
N ALA A 15 -0.76 13.72 24.97
CA ALA A 15 -0.43 12.54 25.74
C ALA A 15 -0.75 11.29 24.90
N VAL A 16 0.25 10.78 24.19
CA VAL A 16 0.15 9.50 23.48
C VAL A 16 0.26 8.39 24.54
N THR A 17 -0.89 7.92 25.02
CA THR A 17 -0.94 6.69 25.82
C THR A 17 -0.69 5.51 24.90
N ALA A 18 0.54 4.99 24.92
CA ALA A 18 0.89 3.76 24.23
C ALA A 18 -0.05 2.62 24.72
N PRO A 19 -0.60 1.78 23.82
CA PRO A 19 -1.36 0.61 24.22
C PRO A 19 -0.49 -0.30 25.11
N GLY A 20 -1.07 -0.82 26.19
CA GLY A 20 -0.42 -1.72 27.15
C GLY A 20 -0.08 -3.12 26.61
N GLY A 21 -0.41 -3.42 25.34
CA GLY A 21 -0.02 -4.65 24.65
C GLY A 21 -0.98 -5.06 23.52
N ILE A 22 -0.69 -6.18 22.84
CA ILE A 22 -1.50 -6.68 21.72
C ILE A 22 -2.97 -6.94 22.11
N SER A 23 -3.24 -7.35 23.35
CA SER A 23 -4.61 -7.58 23.82
C SER A 23 -5.44 -6.31 23.82
N GLU A 24 -4.84 -5.17 24.16
CA GLU A 24 -5.51 -3.87 24.15
C GLU A 24 -5.70 -3.37 22.71
N VAL A 25 -4.71 -3.57 21.84
CA VAL A 25 -4.84 -3.29 20.39
C VAL A 25 -5.97 -4.11 19.78
N LEU A 26 -6.07 -5.40 20.09
CA LEU A 26 -7.15 -6.28 19.61
C LEU A 26 -8.51 -5.89 20.19
N GLN A 27 -8.58 -5.50 21.46
CA GLN A 27 -9.82 -5.02 22.06
C GLN A 27 -10.27 -3.70 21.43
N SER A 28 -9.35 -2.76 21.23
CA SER A 28 -9.61 -1.50 20.54
C SER A 28 -10.09 -1.74 19.11
N LEU A 29 -9.41 -2.60 18.35
CA LEU A 29 -9.84 -3.05 17.04
C LEU A 29 -11.28 -3.57 17.05
N LEU A 30 -11.60 -4.49 17.97
CA LEU A 30 -12.91 -5.12 18.04
C LEU A 30 -14.03 -4.12 18.39
N LEU A 31 -13.76 -3.17 19.28
CA LEU A 31 -14.68 -2.08 19.61
C LEU A 31 -14.84 -1.10 18.45
N SER A 32 -13.75 -0.76 17.76
CA SER A 32 -13.76 0.16 16.62
C SER A 32 -14.51 -0.40 15.41
N VAL A 33 -14.47 -1.71 15.19
CA VAL A 33 -15.17 -2.40 14.09
C VAL A 33 -16.70 -2.29 14.21
N VAL A 34 -17.24 -2.30 15.43
CA VAL A 34 -18.69 -2.30 15.70
C VAL A 34 -19.27 -0.89 15.90
N ASP A 35 -18.47 0.15 15.74
CA ASP A 35 -18.92 1.54 15.81
C ASP A 35 -20.00 1.81 14.75
N ASN A 36 -20.90 2.74 15.05
CA ASN A 36 -21.93 3.15 14.11
C ASN A 36 -21.28 3.74 12.85
N PRO A 37 -21.71 3.41 11.63
CA PRO A 37 -21.03 3.84 10.39
C PRO A 37 -21.01 5.36 10.22
N VAL A 38 -22.04 6.07 10.69
CA VAL A 38 -22.10 7.54 10.66
C VAL A 38 -21.15 8.13 11.71
N SER A 39 -21.15 7.58 12.93
CA SER A 39 -20.19 7.95 13.98
C SER A 39 -18.75 7.75 13.50
N ALA A 40 -18.47 6.62 12.85
CA ALA A 40 -17.14 6.29 12.38
C ALA A 40 -16.62 7.29 11.34
N LEU A 41 -17.49 7.73 10.42
CA LEU A 41 -17.18 8.78 9.44
C LEU A 41 -16.98 10.15 10.10
N MET A 42 -17.78 10.50 11.10
CA MET A 42 -17.70 11.80 11.78
C MET A 42 -16.46 11.92 12.67
N ASN A 43 -16.07 10.82 13.33
CA ASN A 43 -14.98 10.79 14.31
C ASN A 43 -13.66 10.22 13.75
N ALA A 44 -13.57 10.03 12.44
CA ALA A 44 -12.40 9.44 11.77
C ALA A 44 -11.97 8.09 12.37
N ASN A 45 -12.93 7.24 12.76
CA ASN A 45 -12.65 5.85 13.15
C ASN A 45 -12.39 5.01 11.88
N PHE A 46 -11.14 5.06 11.41
CA PHE A 46 -10.74 4.42 10.18
C PHE A 46 -11.00 2.91 10.16
N ILE A 47 -10.82 2.22 11.29
CA ILE A 47 -11.04 0.76 11.40
C ILE A 47 -12.52 0.43 11.17
N GLY A 48 -13.42 1.20 11.81
CA GLY A 48 -14.85 1.09 11.59
C GLY A 48 -15.23 1.37 10.13
N ILE A 49 -14.68 2.45 9.55
CA ILE A 49 -14.90 2.78 8.13
C ILE A 49 -14.50 1.62 7.22
N LEU A 50 -13.32 1.01 7.45
CA LEU A 50 -12.85 -0.14 6.66
C LEU A 50 -13.80 -1.34 6.81
N ALA A 51 -14.17 -1.70 8.03
CA ALA A 51 -15.03 -2.85 8.29
C ALA A 51 -16.40 -2.69 7.63
N TRP A 52 -17.02 -1.51 7.77
CA TRP A 52 -18.27 -1.19 7.11
C TRP A 52 -18.16 -1.14 5.59
N ALA A 53 -17.06 -0.60 5.04
CA ALA A 53 -16.83 -0.59 3.60
C ALA A 53 -16.75 -2.02 3.02
N ILE A 54 -16.04 -2.93 3.69
CA ILE A 54 -15.96 -4.35 3.29
C ILE A 54 -17.34 -5.01 3.40
N GLY A 55 -18.01 -4.86 4.55
CA GLY A 55 -19.33 -5.46 4.79
C GLY A 55 -20.38 -4.99 3.79
N MET A 56 -20.45 -3.68 3.55
CA MET A 56 -21.34 -3.08 2.54
C MET A 56 -20.98 -3.53 1.13
N GLY A 57 -19.68 -3.60 0.79
CA GLY A 57 -19.22 -4.09 -0.52
C GLY A 57 -19.67 -5.53 -0.80
N ILE A 58 -19.58 -6.42 0.20
CA ILE A 58 -20.04 -7.81 0.10
C ILE A 58 -21.57 -7.88 -0.09
N ALA A 59 -22.32 -7.06 0.64
CA ALA A 59 -23.78 -7.01 0.51
C ALA A 59 -24.20 -6.47 -0.88
N ILE A 60 -23.62 -5.35 -1.30
CA ILE A 60 -23.91 -4.66 -2.58
C ILE A 60 -23.50 -5.48 -3.80
N ARG A 61 -22.57 -6.44 -3.66
CA ARG A 61 -22.25 -7.38 -4.75
C ARG A 61 -23.48 -8.13 -5.28
N HIS A 62 -24.50 -8.33 -4.44
CA HIS A 62 -25.76 -8.99 -4.80
C HIS A 62 -26.86 -8.01 -5.21
N ALA A 63 -26.59 -6.69 -5.21
CA ALA A 63 -27.53 -5.67 -5.64
C ALA A 63 -27.64 -5.61 -7.19
N GLY A 64 -28.66 -4.90 -7.67
CA GLY A 64 -28.85 -4.65 -9.10
C GLY A 64 -27.64 -3.95 -9.75
N ALA A 65 -27.49 -4.12 -11.07
CA ALA A 65 -26.39 -3.51 -11.84
C ALA A 65 -26.34 -1.99 -11.66
N THR A 66 -27.49 -1.31 -11.75
CA THR A 66 -27.60 0.16 -11.59
C THR A 66 -27.07 0.65 -10.24
N THR A 67 -27.36 -0.05 -9.14
CA THR A 67 -26.85 0.32 -7.81
C THR A 67 -25.33 0.20 -7.73
N ARG A 68 -24.77 -0.84 -8.33
CA ARG A 68 -23.32 -1.06 -8.39
C ARG A 68 -22.63 0.01 -9.25
N GLU A 69 -23.23 0.38 -10.38
CA GLU A 69 -22.74 1.47 -11.25
C GLU A 69 -22.75 2.82 -10.51
N VAL A 70 -23.85 3.18 -9.85
CA VAL A 70 -23.95 4.44 -9.09
C VAL A 70 -22.86 4.53 -8.00
N LEU A 71 -22.59 3.42 -7.30
CA LEU A 71 -21.53 3.39 -6.28
C LEU A 71 -20.13 3.46 -6.90
N GLY A 72 -19.93 2.83 -8.05
CA GLY A 72 -18.71 2.96 -8.84
C GLY A 72 -18.45 4.41 -9.26
N ASP A 73 -19.47 5.08 -9.78
CA ASP A 73 -19.40 6.49 -10.19
C ASP A 73 -19.14 7.42 -9.00
N LEU A 74 -19.74 7.15 -7.85
CA LEU A 74 -19.46 7.90 -6.62
C LEU A 74 -17.99 7.74 -6.19
N SER A 75 -17.47 6.51 -6.20
CA SER A 75 -16.06 6.22 -5.89
C SER A 75 -15.10 6.92 -6.87
N ASN A 76 -15.44 6.92 -8.16
CA ASN A 76 -14.70 7.65 -9.20
C ASN A 76 -14.73 9.16 -8.96
N GLY A 77 -15.88 9.72 -8.56
CA GLY A 77 -16.04 11.12 -8.19
C GLY A 77 -15.14 11.53 -7.03
N VAL A 78 -15.09 10.73 -5.96
CA VAL A 78 -14.17 10.95 -4.83
C VAL A 78 -12.71 10.86 -5.28
N THR A 79 -12.38 9.87 -6.10
CA THR A 79 -11.03 9.70 -6.66
C THR A 79 -10.59 10.91 -7.48
N LEU A 80 -11.51 11.53 -8.24
CA LEU A 80 -11.22 12.75 -9.01
C LEU A 80 -10.85 13.93 -8.09
N ILE A 81 -11.57 14.10 -6.98
CA ILE A 81 -11.28 15.13 -5.98
C ILE A 81 -9.89 14.89 -5.37
N VAL A 82 -9.57 13.66 -4.99
CA VAL A 82 -8.25 13.29 -4.46
C VAL A 82 -7.16 13.62 -5.48
N ARG A 83 -7.34 13.26 -6.77
CA ARG A 83 -6.39 13.62 -7.83
C ARG A 83 -6.18 15.12 -7.95
N LEU A 84 -7.24 15.92 -7.81
CA LEU A 84 -7.15 17.37 -7.83
C LEU A 84 -6.29 17.89 -6.66
N VAL A 85 -6.52 17.39 -5.44
CA VAL A 85 -5.72 17.74 -4.25
C VAL A 85 -4.25 17.39 -4.46
N ILE A 86 -3.95 16.20 -4.97
CA ILE A 86 -2.58 15.73 -5.22
C ILE A 86 -1.87 16.58 -6.27
N ARG A 87 -2.61 17.16 -7.24
CA ARG A 87 -2.03 18.11 -8.21
C ARG A 87 -1.49 19.38 -7.54
N PHE A 88 -2.05 19.77 -6.40
CA PHE A 88 -1.55 20.89 -5.58
C PHE A 88 -0.50 20.47 -4.55
N ALA A 89 -0.25 19.17 -4.35
CA ALA A 89 0.76 18.66 -3.42
C ALA A 89 2.16 19.25 -3.61
N PRO A 90 2.67 19.58 -4.82
CA PRO A 90 4.00 20.19 -4.97
C PRO A 90 4.17 21.49 -4.18
N LEU A 91 3.11 22.31 -4.07
CA LEU A 91 3.14 23.54 -3.27
C LEU A 91 3.19 23.22 -1.77
N GLY A 92 2.41 22.23 -1.32
CA GLY A 92 2.42 21.76 0.06
C GLY A 92 3.76 21.14 0.46
N ILE A 93 4.33 20.29 -0.40
CA ILE A 93 5.65 19.66 -0.19
C ILE A 93 6.73 20.72 -0.11
N PHE A 94 6.71 21.73 -0.99
CA PHE A 94 7.66 22.84 -0.91
C PHE A 94 7.60 23.53 0.47
N GLY A 95 6.39 23.85 0.95
CA GLY A 95 6.20 24.43 2.29
C GLY A 95 6.67 23.52 3.42
N LEU A 96 6.37 22.22 3.35
CA LEU A 96 6.79 21.22 4.34
C LEU A 96 8.31 21.08 4.40
N VAL A 97 8.98 20.98 3.25
CA VAL A 97 10.44 20.89 3.17
C VAL A 97 11.09 22.18 3.66
N ALA A 98 10.58 23.35 3.25
CA ALA A 98 11.09 24.64 3.70
C ALA A 98 10.95 24.81 5.22
N SER A 99 9.79 24.46 5.79
CA SER A 99 9.55 24.50 7.25
C SER A 99 10.45 23.52 8.00
N THR A 100 10.61 22.30 7.49
CA THR A 100 11.50 21.28 8.09
C THR A 100 12.95 21.75 8.09
N LEU A 101 13.42 22.33 6.98
CA LEU A 101 14.76 22.90 6.89
C LEU A 101 14.96 24.09 7.83
N ALA A 102 13.95 24.95 7.98
CA ALA A 102 14.01 26.11 8.87
C ALA A 102 14.04 25.73 10.35
N THR A 103 13.32 24.68 10.74
CA THR A 103 13.16 24.28 12.16
C THR A 103 14.18 23.23 12.60
N SER A 104 14.43 22.23 11.75
CA SER A 104 15.19 21.02 12.09
C SER A 104 16.51 20.88 11.31
N GLY A 105 16.76 21.77 10.33
CA GLY A 105 17.96 21.78 9.52
C GLY A 105 18.09 20.57 8.57
N PHE A 106 19.27 20.43 7.97
CA PHE A 106 19.58 19.35 7.02
C PHE A 106 19.61 17.95 7.65
N GLY A 107 19.74 17.84 8.97
CA GLY A 107 19.71 16.56 9.69
C GLY A 107 18.39 15.80 9.52
N ALA A 108 17.27 16.52 9.45
CA ALA A 108 15.96 15.92 9.20
C ALA A 108 15.86 15.29 7.81
N LEU A 109 16.47 15.91 6.79
CA LEU A 109 16.51 15.34 5.43
C LEU A 109 17.31 14.04 5.36
N LEU A 110 18.39 13.91 6.16
CA LEU A 110 19.12 12.66 6.29
C LEU A 110 18.26 11.56 6.90
N GLY A 111 17.43 11.89 7.91
CA GLY A 111 16.44 10.97 8.47
C GLY A 111 15.43 10.48 7.44
N TYR A 112 14.90 11.39 6.61
CA TYR A 112 13.98 11.03 5.51
C TYR A 112 14.67 10.21 4.41
N ALA A 113 15.95 10.49 4.11
CA ALA A 113 16.73 9.67 3.19
C ALA A 113 16.96 8.25 3.75
N HIS A 114 17.22 8.11 5.05
CA HIS A 114 17.32 6.81 5.71
C HIS A 114 15.99 6.04 5.62
N LEU A 115 14.88 6.68 5.96
CA LEU A 115 13.54 6.11 5.85
C LEU A 115 13.23 5.64 4.42
N LEU A 116 13.55 6.47 3.42
CA LEU A 116 13.40 6.12 2.02
C LEU A 116 14.28 4.91 1.65
N ALA A 117 15.53 4.85 2.13
CA ALA A 117 16.41 3.72 1.88
C ALA A 117 15.85 2.41 2.49
N VAL A 118 15.25 2.46 3.68
CA VAL A 118 14.57 1.30 4.29
C VAL A 118 13.37 0.86 3.45
N LEU A 119 12.52 1.80 3.02
CA LEU A 119 11.36 1.51 2.16
C LEU A 119 11.79 0.85 0.85
N LEU A 120 12.72 1.46 0.12
CA LEU A 120 13.23 0.91 -1.13
C LEU A 120 13.94 -0.43 -0.93
N GLY A 121 14.67 -0.59 0.17
CA GLY A 121 15.30 -1.85 0.55
C GLY A 121 14.29 -2.97 0.76
N CYS A 122 13.19 -2.69 1.47
CA CYS A 122 12.09 -3.64 1.65
C CYS A 122 11.41 -4.00 0.32
N MET A 123 11.12 -3.01 -0.53
CA MET A 123 10.52 -3.24 -1.85
C MET A 123 11.44 -4.06 -2.77
N LEU A 124 12.74 -3.77 -2.78
CA LEU A 124 13.74 -4.53 -3.52
C LEU A 124 13.87 -5.96 -2.99
N PHE A 125 13.84 -6.15 -1.67
CA PHE A 125 13.83 -7.48 -1.08
C PHE A 125 12.61 -8.29 -1.53
N VAL A 126 11.42 -7.68 -1.56
CA VAL A 126 10.23 -8.34 -2.10
C VAL A 126 10.39 -8.64 -3.59
N ALA A 127 10.85 -7.68 -4.40
CA ALA A 127 11.02 -7.84 -5.83
C ALA A 127 12.05 -8.92 -6.23
N LEU A 128 13.16 -9.01 -5.50
CA LEU A 128 14.34 -9.79 -5.91
C LEU A 128 14.62 -11.03 -5.05
N VAL A 129 13.90 -11.19 -3.94
CA VAL A 129 14.02 -12.37 -3.05
C VAL A 129 12.67 -13.04 -2.88
N MET A 130 11.67 -12.34 -2.36
CA MET A 130 10.38 -12.97 -2.01
C MET A 130 9.58 -13.40 -3.24
N ASN A 131 9.40 -12.52 -4.23
CA ASN A 131 8.69 -12.82 -5.47
C ASN A 131 9.36 -13.97 -6.26
N PRO A 132 10.69 -13.95 -6.50
CA PRO A 132 11.39 -15.08 -7.10
C PRO A 132 11.21 -16.39 -6.33
N MET A 133 11.24 -16.35 -4.99
CA MET A 133 11.05 -17.55 -4.17
C MET A 133 9.65 -18.16 -4.37
N ILE A 134 8.60 -17.34 -4.44
CA ILE A 134 7.22 -17.78 -4.72
C ILE A 134 7.13 -18.40 -6.13
N VAL A 135 7.72 -17.73 -7.12
CA VAL A 135 7.71 -18.21 -8.51
C VAL A 135 8.50 -19.51 -8.65
N PHE A 136 9.65 -19.62 -7.99
CA PHE A 136 10.45 -20.85 -7.96
C PHE A 136 9.66 -22.00 -7.34
N TRP A 137 8.90 -21.75 -6.28
CA TRP A 137 8.06 -22.79 -5.67
C TRP A 137 6.98 -23.32 -6.63
N LYS A 138 6.37 -22.46 -7.44
CA LYS A 138 5.34 -22.85 -8.43
C LYS A 138 5.94 -23.51 -9.68
N LEU A 139 6.97 -22.91 -10.28
CA LEU A 139 7.55 -23.35 -11.56
C LEU A 139 8.70 -24.35 -11.43
N ARG A 140 9.31 -24.48 -10.24
CA ARG A 140 10.48 -25.35 -9.96
C ARG A 140 11.66 -25.17 -10.91
N ARG A 141 11.79 -24.01 -11.54
CA ARG A 141 12.89 -23.59 -12.42
C ARG A 141 13.34 -22.19 -12.08
N ASN A 142 14.49 -21.77 -12.61
CA ASN A 142 15.06 -20.45 -12.34
C ASN A 142 14.03 -19.33 -12.62
N PRO A 143 13.57 -18.58 -11.59
CA PRO A 143 12.53 -17.56 -11.73
C PRO A 143 13.09 -16.22 -12.26
N TYR A 144 14.39 -15.98 -12.14
CA TYR A 144 14.99 -14.67 -12.40
C TYR A 144 14.82 -14.14 -13.83
N PRO A 145 14.87 -14.96 -14.90
CA PRO A 145 14.59 -14.46 -16.25
C PRO A 145 13.20 -13.84 -16.38
N LEU A 146 12.19 -14.49 -15.78
CA LEU A 146 10.82 -13.99 -15.79
C LEU A 146 10.69 -12.74 -14.91
N VAL A 147 11.26 -12.76 -13.71
CA VAL A 147 11.23 -11.62 -12.77
C VAL A 147 11.87 -10.37 -13.40
N ILE A 148 13.05 -10.50 -13.99
CA ILE A 148 13.76 -9.38 -14.62
C ILE A 148 12.99 -8.86 -15.83
N MET A 149 12.38 -9.75 -16.63
CA MET A 149 11.52 -9.35 -17.74
C MET A 149 10.30 -8.55 -17.28
N CYS A 150 9.60 -9.02 -16.24
CA CYS A 150 8.47 -8.30 -15.65
C CYS A 150 8.88 -6.95 -15.06
N LEU A 151 9.98 -6.89 -14.32
CA LEU A 151 10.52 -5.63 -13.77
C LEU A 151 10.90 -4.65 -14.87
N ARG A 152 11.51 -5.12 -15.95
CA ARG A 152 11.96 -4.28 -17.06
C ARG A 152 10.79 -3.73 -17.88
N GLU A 153 9.88 -4.59 -18.33
CA GLU A 153 8.84 -4.20 -19.29
C GLU A 153 7.63 -3.55 -18.60
N SER A 154 7.23 -4.07 -17.43
CA SER A 154 6.13 -3.52 -16.63
C SER A 154 6.61 -2.55 -15.56
N GLY A 155 7.59 -2.97 -14.75
CA GLY A 155 8.04 -2.21 -13.58
C GLY A 155 8.63 -0.84 -13.94
N ILE A 156 9.47 -0.74 -14.97
CA ILE A 156 10.04 0.55 -15.41
C ILE A 156 8.93 1.49 -15.88
N THR A 157 7.97 1.01 -16.66
CA THR A 157 6.86 1.83 -17.15
C THR A 157 6.01 2.33 -15.98
N ALA A 158 5.64 1.43 -15.06
CA ALA A 158 4.91 1.75 -13.83
C ALA A 158 5.68 2.73 -12.91
N PHE A 159 7.01 2.63 -12.83
CA PHE A 159 7.85 3.52 -12.04
C PHE A 159 7.69 4.97 -12.47
N PHE A 160 7.72 5.23 -13.78
CA PHE A 160 7.60 6.60 -14.30
C PHE A 160 6.16 7.11 -14.36
N THR A 161 5.18 6.23 -14.57
CA THR A 161 3.77 6.63 -14.61
C THR A 161 3.17 6.84 -13.21
N ARG A 162 3.69 6.15 -12.18
CA ARG A 162 3.13 6.14 -10.81
C ARG A 162 1.64 5.81 -10.77
N SER A 163 1.20 4.92 -11.67
CA SER A 163 -0.17 4.43 -11.68
C SER A 163 -0.25 2.99 -12.21
N SER A 164 -0.66 2.06 -11.35
CA SER A 164 -0.93 0.67 -11.73
C SER A 164 -2.07 0.59 -12.76
N ALA A 165 -3.09 1.44 -12.61
CA ALA A 165 -4.21 1.50 -13.55
C ALA A 165 -3.76 1.95 -14.96
N ALA A 166 -2.86 2.93 -15.04
CA ALA A 166 -2.29 3.36 -16.32
C ALA A 166 -1.40 2.27 -16.97
N ASN A 167 -0.89 1.33 -16.19
CA ASN A 167 -0.01 0.26 -16.66
C ASN A 167 -0.74 -1.03 -17.07
N ILE A 168 -2.07 -1.12 -16.89
CA ILE A 168 -2.88 -2.27 -17.29
C ILE A 168 -2.65 -2.66 -18.77
N PRO A 169 -2.69 -1.73 -19.75
CA PRO A 169 -2.49 -2.09 -21.16
C PRO A 169 -1.09 -2.69 -21.43
N VAL A 170 -0.06 -2.19 -20.74
CA VAL A 170 1.32 -2.69 -20.86
C VAL A 170 1.40 -4.13 -20.35
N ASN A 171 0.76 -4.42 -19.21
CA ASN A 171 0.71 -5.76 -18.63
C ASN A 171 -0.07 -6.77 -19.48
N LEU A 172 -1.18 -6.34 -20.09
CA LEU A 172 -1.96 -7.19 -21.01
C LEU A 172 -1.13 -7.56 -22.25
N GLU A 173 -0.47 -6.58 -22.86
CA GLU A 173 0.38 -6.81 -24.04
C GLU A 173 1.61 -7.67 -23.71
N LEU A 174 2.22 -7.48 -22.53
CA LEU A 174 3.30 -8.33 -22.06
C LEU A 174 2.85 -9.78 -21.83
N SER A 175 1.67 -9.97 -21.23
CA SER A 175 1.07 -11.29 -21.02
C SER A 175 0.80 -12.03 -22.34
N LYS A 176 0.31 -11.30 -23.34
CA LYS A 176 0.13 -11.82 -24.70
C LYS A 176 1.45 -12.22 -25.36
N ARG A 177 2.49 -11.39 -25.22
CA ARG A 177 3.86 -11.69 -25.73
C ARG A 177 4.50 -12.90 -25.03
N LEU A 178 4.14 -13.16 -23.77
CA LEU A 178 4.56 -14.33 -23.02
C LEU A 178 3.77 -15.61 -23.39
N GLY A 179 2.77 -15.51 -24.27
CA GLY A 179 1.95 -16.65 -24.69
C GLY A 179 0.98 -17.14 -23.62
N LEU A 180 0.66 -16.31 -22.62
CA LEU A 180 -0.23 -16.69 -21.52
C LEU A 180 -1.68 -16.83 -22.00
N HIS A 181 -2.46 -17.66 -21.32
CA HIS A 181 -3.87 -17.87 -21.63
C HIS A 181 -4.71 -16.59 -21.45
N GLU A 182 -5.43 -16.19 -22.49
CA GLU A 182 -6.19 -14.93 -22.54
C GLU A 182 -7.24 -14.80 -21.43
N ASP A 183 -8.00 -15.86 -21.18
CA ASP A 183 -9.00 -15.89 -20.10
C ASP A 183 -8.37 -15.68 -18.71
N THR A 184 -7.09 -16.01 -18.54
CA THR A 184 -6.41 -15.80 -17.26
C THR A 184 -5.89 -14.37 -17.13
N TYR A 185 -5.15 -13.86 -18.13
CA TYR A 185 -4.55 -12.53 -18.02
C TYR A 185 -5.57 -11.40 -18.14
N SER A 186 -6.65 -11.58 -18.92
CA SER A 186 -7.69 -10.56 -19.10
C SER A 186 -8.45 -10.24 -17.80
N VAL A 187 -8.52 -11.20 -16.87
CA VAL A 187 -9.14 -11.02 -15.55
C VAL A 187 -8.11 -10.71 -14.47
N SER A 188 -7.00 -11.44 -14.43
CA SER A 188 -6.01 -11.31 -13.34
C SER A 188 -5.26 -9.98 -13.36
N ILE A 189 -4.96 -9.41 -14.54
CA ILE A 189 -4.21 -8.14 -14.63
C ILE A 189 -5.05 -6.96 -14.12
N PRO A 190 -6.31 -6.72 -14.58
CA PRO A 190 -7.12 -5.65 -14.02
C PRO A 190 -7.43 -5.84 -12.53
N LEU A 191 -7.64 -7.09 -12.09
CA LEU A 191 -7.84 -7.41 -10.69
C LEU A 191 -6.59 -7.10 -9.85
N GLY A 192 -5.41 -7.53 -10.32
CA GLY A 192 -4.11 -7.29 -9.68
C GLY A 192 -3.83 -5.80 -9.51
N ALA A 193 -4.08 -4.99 -10.54
CA ALA A 193 -3.88 -3.54 -10.51
C ALA A 193 -4.68 -2.82 -9.39
N THR A 194 -5.65 -3.48 -8.78
CA THR A 194 -6.44 -2.96 -7.65
C THR A 194 -6.14 -3.66 -6.33
N ILE A 195 -5.97 -4.99 -6.33
CA ILE A 195 -5.89 -5.78 -5.08
C ILE A 195 -4.43 -6.13 -4.72
N ASN A 196 -3.55 -6.33 -5.71
CA ASN A 196 -2.18 -6.77 -5.48
C ASN A 196 -1.25 -5.59 -5.15
N MET A 197 -1.44 -5.03 -3.95
CA MET A 197 -0.80 -3.81 -3.50
C MET A 197 0.29 -4.08 -2.44
N ALA A 198 1.22 -4.98 -2.72
CA ALA A 198 2.30 -5.36 -1.79
C ALA A 198 3.21 -4.16 -1.42
N GLY A 199 3.55 -3.31 -2.39
CA GLY A 199 4.31 -2.09 -2.17
C GLY A 199 3.57 -1.10 -1.24
N ALA A 200 2.25 -0.95 -1.41
CA ALA A 200 1.45 -0.09 -0.53
C ALA A 200 1.42 -0.64 0.90
N ALA A 201 1.29 -1.95 1.06
CA ALA A 201 1.35 -2.60 2.36
C ALA A 201 2.71 -2.35 3.06
N ILE A 202 3.82 -2.41 2.31
CA ILE A 202 5.17 -2.05 2.81
C ILE A 202 5.20 -0.59 3.24
N THR A 203 4.73 0.33 2.38
CA THR A 203 4.71 1.77 2.65
C THR A 203 3.95 2.09 3.94
N ILE A 204 2.71 1.60 4.05
CA ILE A 204 1.85 1.81 5.22
C ILE A 204 2.55 1.26 6.47
N THR A 205 3.04 0.02 6.41
CA THR A 205 3.66 -0.64 7.57
C THR A 205 4.93 0.08 8.03
N VAL A 206 5.86 0.39 7.12
CA VAL A 206 7.15 1.01 7.47
C VAL A 206 6.96 2.43 8.00
N LEU A 207 6.07 3.23 7.38
CA LEU A 207 5.80 4.59 7.85
C LEU A 207 5.10 4.59 9.22
N THR A 208 4.16 3.67 9.46
CA THR A 208 3.54 3.52 10.78
C THR A 208 4.55 3.05 11.83
N LEU A 209 5.42 2.08 11.51
CA LEU A 209 6.47 1.64 12.44
C LEU A 209 7.48 2.75 12.75
N ALA A 210 7.81 3.60 11.77
CA ALA A 210 8.64 4.78 12.00
C ALA A 210 7.95 5.80 12.93
N ALA A 211 6.65 6.02 12.77
CA ALA A 211 5.87 6.90 13.64
C ALA A 211 5.81 6.39 15.07
N VAL A 212 5.48 5.11 15.24
CA VAL A 212 5.48 4.41 16.53
C VAL A 212 6.84 4.50 17.21
N HIS A 213 7.93 4.22 16.47
CA HIS A 213 9.29 4.34 16.99
C HIS A 213 9.60 5.78 17.45
N THR A 214 9.20 6.77 16.64
CA THR A 214 9.40 8.19 16.95
C THR A 214 8.67 8.62 18.22
N LEU A 215 7.47 8.07 18.45
CA LEU A 215 6.64 8.36 19.63
C LEU A 215 7.03 7.51 20.85
N GLY A 216 8.05 6.64 20.75
CA GLY A 216 8.46 5.77 21.85
C GLY A 216 7.44 4.68 22.20
N ILE A 217 6.50 4.38 21.30
CA ILE A 217 5.51 3.31 21.51
C ILE A 217 6.22 1.96 21.34
N ALA A 218 6.15 1.11 22.36
CA ALA A 218 6.72 -0.23 22.29
C ALA A 218 5.87 -1.11 21.36
N VAL A 219 6.51 -1.78 20.40
CA VAL A 219 5.87 -2.75 19.51
C VAL A 219 6.58 -4.09 19.61
N ASP A 220 5.82 -5.09 20.04
CA ASP A 220 6.23 -6.48 20.02
C ASP A 220 6.01 -7.10 18.63
N ILE A 221 6.66 -8.25 18.39
CA ILE A 221 6.60 -8.94 17.10
C ILE A 221 5.15 -9.31 16.71
N PRO A 222 4.29 -9.84 17.61
CA PRO A 222 2.89 -10.11 17.30
C PRO A 222 2.13 -8.89 16.78
N THR A 223 2.29 -7.72 17.42
CA THR A 223 1.60 -6.50 16.98
C THR A 223 2.14 -6.00 15.64
N ALA A 224 3.44 -6.17 15.37
CA ALA A 224 4.01 -5.84 14.06
C ALA A 224 3.46 -6.75 12.93
N ILE A 225 3.22 -8.04 13.22
CA ILE A 225 2.58 -8.96 12.28
C ILE A 225 1.12 -8.55 12.05
N LEU A 226 0.39 -8.24 13.12
CA LEU A 226 -0.99 -7.76 13.03
C LEU A 226 -1.09 -6.49 12.18
N LEU A 227 -0.21 -5.52 12.41
CA LEU A 227 -0.08 -4.32 11.57
C LEU A 227 0.13 -4.68 10.10
N SER A 228 1.04 -5.62 9.81
CA SER A 228 1.32 -6.03 8.43
C SER A 228 0.10 -6.65 7.74
N VAL A 229 -0.69 -7.45 8.47
CA VAL A 229 -1.94 -8.04 7.97
C VAL A 229 -2.99 -6.96 7.72
N VAL A 230 -3.19 -6.05 8.68
CA VAL A 230 -4.14 -4.94 8.51
C VAL A 230 -3.72 -4.06 7.33
N ALA A 231 -2.43 -3.69 7.25
CA ALA A 231 -1.89 -2.90 6.15
C ALA A 231 -2.11 -3.57 4.78
N ALA A 232 -1.94 -4.90 4.68
CA ALA A 232 -2.22 -5.64 3.45
C ALA A 232 -3.71 -5.59 3.06
N ILE A 233 -4.63 -5.75 4.02
CA ILE A 233 -6.08 -5.63 3.77
C ILE A 233 -6.43 -4.20 3.34
N CYS A 234 -5.85 -3.20 4.01
CA CYS A 234 -6.07 -1.79 3.69
C CYS A 234 -5.54 -1.45 2.29
N ALA A 235 -4.37 -1.97 1.94
CA ALA A 235 -3.72 -1.74 0.65
C ALA A 235 -4.60 -2.16 -0.54
N CYS A 236 -5.46 -3.18 -0.39
CA CYS A 236 -6.45 -3.54 -1.42
C CYS A 236 -7.47 -2.43 -1.71
N GLY A 237 -7.67 -1.50 -0.76
CA GLY A 237 -8.53 -0.33 -0.91
C GLY A 237 -7.80 0.92 -1.37
N ALA A 238 -6.47 0.86 -1.60
CA ALA A 238 -5.73 1.99 -2.14
C ALA A 238 -6.16 2.24 -3.58
N SER A 239 -6.50 3.48 -3.91
CA SER A 239 -6.74 3.87 -5.30
C SER A 239 -5.42 3.76 -6.07
N GLY A 240 -5.42 3.18 -7.28
CA GLY A 240 -4.25 3.07 -8.17
C GLY A 240 -3.75 4.40 -8.77
N VAL A 241 -3.88 5.48 -8.01
CA VAL A 241 -3.46 6.86 -8.32
C VAL A 241 -2.31 7.23 -7.40
N ALA A 242 -1.42 8.10 -7.90
CA ALA A 242 -0.23 8.52 -7.17
C ALA A 242 -0.55 8.96 -5.73
N GLY A 243 0.18 8.46 -4.75
CA GLY A 243 0.03 8.82 -3.33
C GLY A 243 -1.21 8.26 -2.62
N GLY A 244 -1.98 7.37 -3.27
CA GLY A 244 -3.19 6.77 -2.68
C GLY A 244 -2.91 5.95 -1.41
N SER A 245 -1.80 5.22 -1.35
CA SER A 245 -1.39 4.40 -0.20
C SER A 245 -1.00 5.24 1.03
N LEU A 246 -0.43 6.43 0.82
CA LEU A 246 -0.09 7.34 1.91
C LEU A 246 -1.33 7.75 2.71
N LEU A 247 -2.48 7.89 2.06
CA LEU A 247 -3.74 8.27 2.70
C LEU A 247 -4.32 7.16 3.60
N LEU A 248 -3.75 5.95 3.56
CA LEU A 248 -4.15 4.83 4.43
C LEU A 248 -3.25 4.70 5.67
N ILE A 249 -2.19 5.51 5.80
CA ILE A 249 -1.34 5.52 6.99
C ILE A 249 -2.12 5.87 8.27
N PRO A 250 -3.06 6.85 8.28
CA PRO A 250 -3.83 7.16 9.49
C PRO A 250 -4.60 5.99 10.07
N LEU A 251 -5.10 5.10 9.21
CA LEU A 251 -5.76 3.87 9.61
C LEU A 251 -4.80 2.94 10.37
N ALA A 252 -3.60 2.71 9.84
CA ALA A 252 -2.59 1.91 10.51
C ALA A 252 -2.07 2.55 11.80
N CYS A 253 -1.90 3.88 11.82
CA CYS A 253 -1.54 4.65 13.01
C CYS A 253 -2.60 4.56 14.12
N SER A 254 -3.90 4.53 13.76
CA SER A 254 -4.98 4.41 14.75
C SER A 254 -4.94 3.10 15.56
N LEU A 255 -4.34 2.03 15.02
CA LEU A 255 -4.13 0.77 15.74
C LEU A 255 -3.26 0.96 17.00
N PHE A 256 -2.40 1.95 16.99
CA PHE A 256 -1.49 2.28 18.08
C PHE A 256 -1.97 3.46 18.91
N GLY A 257 -3.22 3.90 18.71
CA GLY A 257 -3.76 5.08 19.39
C GLY A 257 -3.10 6.39 18.97
N ILE A 258 -2.39 6.42 17.83
CA ILE A 258 -1.77 7.64 17.33
C ILE A 258 -2.88 8.57 16.79
N PRO A 259 -3.00 9.80 17.31
CA PRO A 259 -4.04 10.72 16.86
C PRO A 259 -3.90 11.11 15.40
N SER A 260 -5.05 11.43 14.78
CA SER A 260 -5.14 11.74 13.35
C SER A 260 -4.23 12.89 12.93
N GLU A 261 -4.02 13.87 13.80
CA GLU A 261 -3.19 15.06 13.60
C GLU A 261 -1.71 14.66 13.45
N ILE A 262 -1.24 13.72 14.27
CA ILE A 262 0.12 13.19 14.18
C ILE A 262 0.22 12.27 12.96
N ALA A 263 -0.78 11.42 12.73
CA ALA A 263 -0.78 10.53 11.57
C ALA A 263 -0.72 11.29 10.24
N MET A 264 -1.40 12.45 10.13
CA MET A 264 -1.32 13.31 8.95
C MET A 264 0.07 13.93 8.75
N GLN A 265 0.85 14.13 9.82
CA GLN A 265 2.26 14.51 9.68
C GLN A 265 3.10 13.37 9.10
N VAL A 266 2.79 12.11 9.43
CA VAL A 266 3.46 10.94 8.81
C VAL A 266 3.16 10.89 7.31
N VAL A 267 1.90 11.15 6.93
CA VAL A 267 1.50 11.28 5.51
C VAL A 267 2.28 12.40 4.84
N ALA A 268 2.45 13.55 5.51
CA ALA A 268 3.24 14.67 5.00
C ALA A 268 4.71 14.30 4.76
N VAL A 269 5.34 13.56 5.67
CA VAL A 269 6.70 13.01 5.46
C VAL A 269 6.71 12.05 4.27
N GLY A 270 5.69 11.19 4.15
CA GLY A 270 5.48 10.32 3.00
C GLY A 270 5.46 11.10 1.68
N PHE A 271 4.78 12.25 1.63
CA PHE A 271 4.77 13.11 0.44
C PHE A 271 6.14 13.73 0.12
N ILE A 272 6.99 14.01 1.12
CA ILE A 272 8.35 14.53 0.89
C ILE A 272 9.20 13.51 0.13
N ILE A 273 9.14 12.24 0.53
CA ILE A 273 9.87 11.14 -0.13
C ILE A 273 9.07 10.48 -1.26
N GLY A 274 7.84 10.95 -1.48
CA GLY A 274 6.80 10.26 -2.23
C GLY A 274 7.13 10.05 -3.69
N VAL A 275 7.95 10.91 -4.31
CA VAL A 275 8.33 10.71 -5.73
C VAL A 275 9.02 9.35 -5.92
N LEU A 276 10.04 9.03 -5.12
CA LEU A 276 10.77 7.78 -5.26
C LEU A 276 10.03 6.61 -4.63
N GLN A 277 9.38 6.84 -3.49
CA GLN A 277 8.60 5.82 -2.79
C GLN A 277 7.41 5.33 -3.64
N ASP A 278 6.57 6.24 -4.14
CA ASP A 278 5.36 5.92 -4.92
C ASP A 278 5.72 5.29 -6.28
N SER A 279 6.81 5.75 -6.90
CA SER A 279 7.36 5.14 -8.12
C SER A 279 7.81 3.69 -7.90
N ALA A 280 8.58 3.43 -6.83
CA ALA A 280 9.04 2.08 -6.53
C ALA A 280 7.90 1.16 -6.08
N GLU A 281 6.95 1.69 -5.30
CA GLU A 281 5.73 1.00 -4.90
C GLU A 281 4.93 0.55 -6.12
N THR A 282 4.63 1.49 -7.04
CA THR A 282 3.86 1.20 -8.25
C THR A 282 4.58 0.19 -9.13
N ALA A 283 5.90 0.33 -9.29
CA ALA A 283 6.72 -0.61 -10.04
C ALA A 283 6.65 -2.03 -9.48
N LEU A 284 6.75 -2.17 -8.15
CA LEU A 284 6.64 -3.46 -7.48
C LEU A 284 5.24 -4.07 -7.67
N ASN A 285 4.18 -3.31 -7.40
CA ASN A 285 2.80 -3.79 -7.54
C ASN A 285 2.53 -4.28 -8.96
N SER A 286 2.78 -3.42 -9.95
CA SER A 286 2.42 -3.70 -11.34
C SER A 286 3.26 -4.79 -11.99
N SER A 287 4.56 -4.87 -11.68
CA SER A 287 5.41 -5.95 -12.18
C SER A 287 5.04 -7.31 -11.57
N THR A 288 4.55 -7.31 -10.33
CA THR A 288 4.13 -8.53 -9.64
C THR A 288 2.82 -9.09 -10.22
N ASP A 289 1.92 -8.23 -10.72
CA ASP A 289 0.68 -8.66 -11.39
C ASP A 289 0.98 -9.64 -12.54
N VAL A 290 1.79 -9.20 -13.49
CA VAL A 290 2.18 -10.03 -14.64
C VAL A 290 3.03 -11.23 -14.23
N LEU A 291 3.90 -11.07 -13.23
CA LEU A 291 4.77 -12.15 -12.75
C LEU A 291 3.98 -13.32 -12.18
N PHE A 292 2.98 -13.04 -11.33
CA PHE A 292 2.15 -14.09 -10.73
C PHE A 292 1.13 -14.66 -11.71
N THR A 293 0.58 -13.85 -12.62
CA THR A 293 -0.23 -14.36 -13.73
C THR A 293 0.58 -15.33 -14.59
N ALA A 294 1.81 -14.97 -14.96
CA ALA A 294 2.70 -15.83 -15.72
C ALA A 294 3.06 -17.12 -14.97
N ALA A 295 3.40 -17.02 -13.68
CA ALA A 295 3.72 -18.19 -12.86
C ALA A 295 2.52 -19.14 -12.70
N ALA A 296 1.30 -18.59 -12.60
CA ALA A 296 0.08 -19.39 -12.54
C ALA A 296 -0.19 -20.12 -13.86
N CYS A 297 -0.20 -19.41 -15.00
CA CYS A 297 -0.44 -20.02 -16.32
C CYS A 297 0.60 -21.10 -16.65
N LEU A 298 1.89 -20.75 -16.60
CA LEU A 298 2.97 -21.66 -16.96
C LEU A 298 3.03 -22.88 -16.02
N GLY A 299 2.68 -22.69 -14.75
CA GLY A 299 2.63 -23.79 -13.79
C GLY A 299 1.45 -24.74 -13.98
N GLU A 300 0.34 -24.29 -14.57
CA GLU A 300 -0.77 -25.19 -14.95
C GLU A 300 -0.45 -25.93 -16.26
N GLU A 301 0.20 -25.29 -17.23
CA GLU A 301 0.68 -25.94 -18.46
C GLU A 301 1.66 -27.09 -18.15
N GLU A 302 2.70 -26.84 -17.33
CA GLU A 302 3.64 -27.88 -16.92
C GLU A 302 2.96 -29.03 -16.16
N LYS A 303 1.89 -28.74 -15.41
CA LYS A 303 1.12 -29.77 -14.70
C LYS A 303 0.29 -30.60 -15.66
N ALA A 304 -0.31 -29.99 -16.68
CA ALA A 304 -1.05 -30.68 -17.73
C ALA A 304 -0.12 -31.60 -18.54
N GLU A 305 1.07 -31.12 -18.91
CA GLU A 305 2.09 -31.91 -19.61
C GLU A 305 2.58 -33.12 -18.81
N ARG A 306 2.70 -33.00 -17.48
CA ARG A 306 3.08 -34.13 -16.61
C ARG A 306 1.99 -35.19 -16.43
N LEU A 307 0.73 -34.85 -16.73
CA LEU A 307 -0.43 -35.72 -16.58
C LEU A 307 -0.85 -36.39 -17.90
N ALA A 308 -0.34 -35.91 -19.03
CA ALA A 308 -0.53 -36.46 -20.37
C ALA A 308 0.52 -37.54 -20.69
#